data_AF-W7B293-F1
#
_entry.id   AF-W7B293-F1
#
_cell.length_a   1.000
_cell.length_b   1.000
_cell.length_c   1.000
_cell.angle_alpha   90.00
_cell.angle_beta   90.00
_cell.angle_gamma   90.00
#
_symmetry.space_group_name_H-M   'P 1'
#
loop_
_entity.id
_entity.type
_entity.pdbx_description
1 polymer ?
#
loop_
_entity_poly.entity_id
_entity_poly.type
_entity_poly.pdbx_seq_one_letter_code
_entity_poly.pdbx_strand_id
1 'polypeptide(L)' 'MRYLPSDFKKKGGYKRSVEMCEEYDIYRQCYCGCIFAAKQQNVDLKQVSQEAKAYLQAKKET' A
#
# COMPACT_ATOMS: atom_id res chain seq x y z
N MET A 1 12.70 16.02 -19.37
CA MET A 1 11.74 15.19 -18.61
C MET A 1 12.03 15.38 -17.13
N ARG A 2 11.14 16.05 -16.38
CA ARG A 2 11.31 16.28 -14.94
C ARG A 2 10.57 15.17 -14.20
N TYR A 3 11.29 14.32 -13.48
CA TYR A 3 10.69 13.28 -12.65
C TYR A 3 10.12 13.89 -11.37
N LEU A 4 9.01 13.34 -10.88
CA LEU A 4 8.46 13.71 -9.58
C LEU A 4 9.44 13.24 -8.49
N PRO A 5 9.83 14.08 -7.53
CA PRO A 5 10.79 13.70 -6.51
C PRO A 5 10.24 12.55 -5.66
N SER A 6 10.80 11.34 -5.82
CA SER A 6 10.27 10.10 -5.22
C SER A 6 10.49 9.95 -3.71
N ASP A 7 11.15 10.89 -3.04
CA ASP A 7 11.49 10.76 -1.62
C ASP A 7 10.37 11.26 -0.70
N PHE A 8 9.27 10.50 -0.64
CA PHE A 8 8.10 10.81 0.19
C PHE A 8 8.17 10.19 1.61
N LYS A 9 9.29 9.56 1.99
CA LYS A 9 9.36 8.74 3.22
C LYS A 9 9.66 9.53 4.50
N LYS A 10 10.05 10.81 4.43
CA LYS A 10 10.41 11.64 5.59
C LYS A 10 9.61 12.95 5.62
N LYS A 11 9.46 13.56 6.82
CA LYS A 11 8.80 14.87 7.04
C LYS A 11 7.37 15.01 6.47
N GLY A 12 6.50 14.02 6.68
CA GLY A 12 5.08 14.13 6.31
C GLY A 12 4.77 13.88 4.82
N GLY A 13 5.66 13.19 4.09
CA GLY A 13 5.46 12.91 2.66
C GLY A 13 4.22 12.09 2.31
N TYR A 14 3.57 11.41 3.28
CA TYR A 14 2.22 10.86 3.08
C TYR A 14 1.21 11.96 2.71
N LYS A 15 1.19 13.08 3.45
CA LYS A 15 0.30 14.20 3.17
C LYS A 15 0.59 14.79 1.79
N ARG A 16 1.88 14.99 1.48
CA ARG A 16 2.30 15.47 0.16
C ARG A 16 1.87 14.55 -0.99
N SER A 17 1.89 13.23 -0.78
CA SER A 17 1.39 12.28 -1.78
C SER A 17 -0.12 12.40 -2.03
N VAL A 18 -0.91 12.72 -1.00
CA VAL A 18 -2.36 12.93 -1.14
C VAL A 18 -2.62 14.19 -1.97
N GLU A 19 -1.97 15.30 -1.59
CA GLU A 19 -2.09 16.58 -2.30
C GLU A 19 -1.71 16.45 -3.79
N MET A 20 -0.66 15.69 -4.12
CA MET A 20 -0.28 15.48 -5.52
C MET A 20 -1.24 14.54 -6.26
N CYS A 21 -1.81 13.53 -5.61
CA CYS A 21 -2.84 12.71 -6.26
C CYS A 21 -4.05 13.57 -6.66
N GLU A 22 -4.45 14.51 -5.80
CA GLU A 22 -5.52 15.48 -6.11
C GLU A 22 -5.10 16.47 -7.21
N GLU A 23 -3.87 17.01 -7.17
CA GLU A 23 -3.36 17.98 -8.15
C GLU A 23 -3.24 17.40 -9.57
N TYR A 24 -2.78 16.15 -9.68
CA TYR A 24 -2.53 15.50 -10.97
C TYR A 24 -3.68 14.58 -11.43
N ASP A 25 -4.83 14.60 -10.74
CA ASP A 25 -5.98 13.69 -10.98
C ASP A 25 -5.54 12.21 -11.07
N ILE A 26 -4.60 11.83 -10.20
CA ILE A 26 -4.06 10.46 -10.15
C ILE A 26 -4.87 9.66 -9.15
N TYR A 27 -5.48 8.58 -9.64
CA TYR A 27 -6.18 7.64 -8.77
C TYR A 27 -5.24 7.05 -7.72
N ARG A 28 -5.52 7.36 -6.46
CA ARG A 28 -4.78 6.83 -5.34
C ARG A 28 -5.33 5.46 -4.97
N GLN A 29 -4.64 4.42 -5.42
CA GLN A 29 -4.99 3.05 -5.04
C GLN A 29 -5.04 2.92 -3.52
N CYS A 30 -6.20 2.46 -3.03
CA CYS A 30 -6.47 2.20 -1.63
C CYS A 30 -5.50 1.18 -1.01
N TYR A 31 -4.74 0.42 -1.81
CA TYR A 31 -3.74 -0.52 -1.31
C TYR A 31 -2.34 -0.20 -1.86
N CYS A 32 -1.65 0.76 -1.24
CA CYS A 32 -0.23 1.01 -1.52
C CYS A 32 0.73 0.13 -0.67
N GLY A 33 0.21 -0.89 0.01
CA GLY A 33 0.97 -1.71 0.97
C GLY A 33 1.22 -1.03 2.32
N CYS A 34 0.54 0.09 2.62
CA CYS A 34 0.72 0.84 3.85
C CYS A 34 -0.22 0.38 4.97
N ILE A 35 0.29 0.29 6.21
CA ILE A 35 -0.49 -0.14 7.38
C ILE A 35 -1.68 0.79 7.65
N PHE A 36 -1.54 2.08 7.34
CA PHE A 36 -2.59 3.08 7.60
C PHE A 36 -3.79 2.85 6.67
N ALA A 37 -3.54 2.50 5.41
CA ALA A 37 -4.59 2.19 4.44
C ALA A 37 -5.31 0.88 4.79
N ALA A 38 -4.56 -0.14 5.21
CA ALA A 38 -5.13 -1.40 5.69
C ALA A 38 -6.03 -1.19 6.92
N LYS A 39 -5.62 -0.35 7.88
CA LYS A 39 -6.45 0.03 9.03
C LYS A 39 -7.72 0.78 8.62
N GLN A 40 -7.65 1.70 7.67
CA GLN A 40 -8.82 2.43 7.17
C GLN A 40 -9.85 1.50 6.50
N GLN A 41 -9.39 0.43 5.85
CA GLN A 41 -10.24 -0.58 5.20
C GLN A 41 -10.62 -1.74 6.13
N ASN A 42 -10.22 -1.70 7.40
CA ASN A 42 -10.40 -2.80 8.36
C ASN A 42 -9.87 -4.15 7.86
N VAL A 43 -8.77 -4.14 7.11
CA VAL A 43 -8.11 -5.34 6.60
C VAL A 43 -7.20 -5.91 7.70
N ASP A 44 -7.44 -7.16 8.10
CA ASP A 44 -6.54 -7.87 9.02
C ASP A 44 -5.35 -8.48 8.26
N LEU A 45 -4.24 -7.72 8.25
CA LEU A 45 -2.98 -8.15 7.63
C LEU A 45 -2.43 -9.47 8.20
N LYS A 46 -2.75 -9.81 9.46
CA LYS A 46 -2.28 -11.07 10.06
C LYS A 46 -3.01 -12.26 9.46
N GLN A 47 -4.32 -12.17 9.31
CA GLN A 47 -5.14 -13.21 8.67
C GLN A 47 -4.70 -13.42 7.22
N VAL A 48 -4.61 -12.34 6.43
CA VAL A 48 -4.15 -12.40 5.03
C VAL A 48 -2.76 -13.06 4.92
N SER A 49 -1.86 -12.75 5.84
CA SER A 49 -0.52 -13.37 5.84
C SER A 49 -0.55 -14.86 6.17
N GLN A 50 -1.40 -15.28 7.11
CA GLN A 50 -1.57 -16.69 7.49
C GLN A 50 -2.18 -17.50 6.34
N GLU A 51 -3.23 -16.97 5.71
CA GLU A 51 -3.88 -17.57 4.54
C GLU A 51 -2.90 -17.73 3.37
N ALA A 52 -2.11 -16.69 3.08
CA ALA A 52 -1.09 -16.76 2.03
C ALA A 52 -0.04 -17.84 2.32
N LYS A 53 0.40 -17.98 3.58
CA LYS A 53 1.34 -19.04 3.97
C LYS A 53 0.72 -20.43 3.83
N ALA A 54 -0.52 -20.61 4.26
CA ALA A 54 -1.24 -21.87 4.14
C ALA A 54 -1.42 -22.29 2.67
N TYR A 55 -1.80 -21.35 1.80
CA TYR A 55 -1.90 -21.59 0.36
C TYR A 55 -0.55 -22.02 -0.25
N LEU A 56 0.54 -21.32 0.10
CA LEU A 56 1.87 -21.66 -0.39
C LEU A 56 2.36 -23.02 0.11
N GLN A 57 1.97 -23.42 1.33
CA GLN A 57 2.26 -24.75 1.86
C GLN A 57 1.49 -25.83 1.09
N ALA A 58 0.17 -25.66 0.92
CA ALA A 58 -0.65 -26.58 0.15
C ALA A 58 -0.16 -26.77 -1.30
N LYS A 59 0.27 -25.68 -1.94
CA LYS A 59 0.83 -25.71 -3.30
C LYS A 59 2.20 -26.39 -3.39
N LYS A 60 2.99 -26.40 -2.31
CA LYS A 60 4.28 -27.11 -2.27
C LYS A 60 4.12 -28.62 -2.15
N GLU A 61 2.98 -29.07 -1.65
CA GLU A 61 2.64 -30.48 -1.46
C GLU A 61 1.92 -31.08 -2.67
N THR A 62 1.60 -30.26 -3.68
CA THR A 62 1.04 -30.68 -4.98
C THR A 62 2.15 -30.78 -6.02
#